data_AF-A0A2D4HWI0-F1
#
_entry.id   AF-A0A2D4HWI0-F1
#
_cell.length_a   1.000
_cell.length_b   1.000
_cell.length_c   1.000
_cell.angle_alpha   90.00
_cell.angle_beta   90.00
_cell.angle_gamma   90.00
#
_symmetry.space_group_name_H-M   'P 1'
#
loop_
_entity.id
_entity.type
_entity.pdbx_description
1 polymer ?
#
loop_
_entity_poly.entity_id
_entity_poly.type
_entity_poly.pdbx_seq_one_letter_code
_entity_poly.pdbx_strand_id
1 'polypeptide(L)'
;SDEDGINLEEIREFAKNFKIRRLSLGLTQTQVGQALTATEGPAYSQSAICRFEKLDITPKSAQKLKPVLEKWLSEAELRNQEGQQNLMEFVGGEPSKKRKRRTS
;
A
#
# COMPACT_ATOMS: atom_id res chain seq x y z
N SER A 1 14.44 23.20 21.07
CA SER A 1 13.05 22.79 21.35
C SER A 1 12.50 22.18 20.09
N ASP A 2 12.75 20.89 19.95
CA ASP A 2 12.57 20.06 18.76
C ASP A 2 11.09 19.66 18.61
N GLU A 3 10.22 20.67 18.46
CA GLU A 3 8.78 20.51 18.35
C GLU A 3 8.30 20.50 16.89
N ASP A 4 8.89 19.62 16.09
CA ASP A 4 8.20 19.06 14.93
C ASP A 4 8.42 17.54 14.99
N GLY A 5 7.69 16.89 15.91
CA GLY A 5 7.72 15.47 16.29
C GLY A 5 7.33 14.47 15.20
N ILE A 6 7.80 14.70 13.98
CA ILE A 6 7.72 13.80 12.85
C ILE A 6 9.07 13.09 12.72
N ASN A 7 9.14 11.84 13.15
CA ASN A 7 10.34 11.02 13.00
C ASN A 7 10.54 10.64 11.52
N LEU A 8 11.14 11.55 10.74
CA LEU A 8 11.38 11.38 9.30
C LEU A 8 12.24 10.15 8.99
N GLU A 9 13.16 9.81 9.89
CA GLU A 9 14.02 8.63 9.76
C GLU A 9 13.21 7.35 9.82
N GLU A 10 12.30 7.24 10.79
CA GLU A 10 11.39 6.11 10.94
C GLU A 10 10.42 5.97 9.74
N ILE A 11 9.93 7.08 9.21
CA ILE A 11 9.08 7.07 8.00
C ILE A 11 9.90 6.59 6.79
N ARG A 12 11.15 7.04 6.66
CA ARG A 12 12.04 6.64 5.57
C ARG A 12 12.39 5.16 5.65
N GLU A 13 12.67 4.66 6.84
CA GLU A 13 12.91 3.24 7.07
C GLU A 13 11.66 2.42 6.75
N PHE A 14 10.50 2.86 7.23
CA PHE A 14 9.23 2.21 6.94
C PHE A 14 8.95 2.16 5.42
N ALA A 15 9.12 3.26 4.69
CA ALA A 15 8.89 3.28 3.24
C ALA A 15 9.78 2.29 2.47
N LYS A 16 11.05 2.15 2.87
CA LYS A 16 11.97 1.16 2.31
C LYS A 16 11.52 -0.26 2.63
N ASN A 17 11.21 -0.53 3.89
CA ASN A 17 10.79 -1.85 4.36
C ASN A 17 9.46 -2.28 3.73
N PHE A 18 8.50 -1.35 3.63
CA PHE A 18 7.22 -1.54 2.97
C PHE A 18 7.42 -1.97 1.50
N LYS A 19 8.29 -1.28 0.76
CA LYS A 19 8.60 -1.63 -0.63
C LYS A 19 9.19 -3.04 -0.76
N ILE A 20 10.14 -3.39 0.11
CA ILE A 20 10.78 -4.72 0.10
C ILE A 20 9.73 -5.80 0.37
N ARG A 21 8.95 -5.67 1.44
CA ARG A 21 7.92 -6.66 1.83
C ARG A 21 6.83 -6.79 0.77
N ARG A 22 6.34 -5.67 0.21
CA ARG A 22 5.38 -5.69 -0.91
C ARG A 22 5.92 -6.51 -2.09
N LEU A 23 7.17 -6.30 -2.47
CA LEU A 23 7.80 -7.04 -3.56
C LEU A 23 7.99 -8.51 -3.22
N SER A 24 8.36 -8.84 -1.97
CA SER A 24 8.46 -10.22 -1.49
C SER A 24 7.13 -10.96 -1.49
N LEU A 25 6.02 -10.26 -1.28
CA LEU A 25 4.65 -10.79 -1.42
C LEU A 25 4.18 -10.89 -2.88
N GLY A 26 5.01 -10.47 -3.86
CA GLY A 26 4.66 -10.50 -5.28
C GLY A 26 3.58 -9.50 -5.69
N LEU A 27 3.33 -8.47 -4.88
CA LEU A 27 2.24 -7.52 -5.10
C LEU A 27 2.70 -6.29 -5.88
N THR A 28 1.87 -5.79 -6.79
CA THR A 28 2.11 -4.54 -7.51
C THR A 28 1.57 -3.33 -6.74
N GLN A 29 2.09 -2.13 -7.03
CA GLN A 29 1.58 -0.88 -6.43
C GLN A 29 0.08 -0.66 -6.73
N THR A 30 -0.39 -1.08 -7.91
CA THR A 30 -1.81 -1.02 -8.28
C THR A 30 -2.67 -1.92 -7.41
N GLN A 31 -2.24 -3.18 -7.22
CA GLN A 31 -2.91 -4.14 -6.35
C GLN A 31 -3.02 -3.64 -4.91
N VAL A 32 -1.93 -3.09 -4.37
CA VAL A 32 -1.93 -2.46 -3.04
C VAL A 32 -2.92 -1.30 -2.96
N GLY A 33 -2.90 -0.38 -3.93
CA GLY A 33 -3.81 0.77 -3.94
C GLY A 33 -5.29 0.37 -4.03
N GLN A 34 -5.61 -0.62 -4.86
CA GLN A 34 -6.95 -1.17 -5.00
C GLN A 34 -7.43 -1.82 -3.69
N ALA A 35 -6.60 -2.67 -3.10
CA ALA A 35 -6.91 -3.35 -1.84
C ALA A 35 -7.11 -2.37 -0.68
N LEU A 36 -6.22 -1.39 -0.53
CA LEU A 36 -6.34 -0.33 0.48
C LEU A 36 -7.60 0.53 0.31
N THR A 37 -7.98 0.82 -0.92
CA THR A 37 -9.23 1.56 -1.20
C THR A 37 -10.45 0.78 -0.73
N ALA A 38 -10.42 -0.55 -0.86
CA ALA A 38 -11.52 -1.40 -0.44
C ALA A 38 -11.64 -1.50 1.10
N THR A 39 -10.54 -1.38 1.84
CA THR A 39 -10.51 -1.62 3.30
C THR A 39 -10.52 -0.35 4.16
N GLU A 40 -9.89 0.75 3.72
CA GLU A 40 -9.55 1.88 4.61
C GLU A 40 -10.19 3.22 4.20
N GLY A 41 -10.99 3.28 3.13
CA GLY A 41 -11.88 4.42 2.84
C GLY A 41 -11.42 5.39 1.73
N PRO A 42 -10.30 6.14 1.86
CA PRO A 42 -9.82 6.99 0.77
C PRO A 42 -9.45 6.17 -0.47
N ALA A 43 -9.69 6.73 -1.66
CA ALA A 43 -9.22 6.14 -2.90
C ALA A 43 -7.69 6.21 -2.98
N TYR A 44 -7.02 5.13 -2.59
CA TYR A 44 -5.60 4.93 -2.80
C TYR A 44 -5.35 4.47 -4.24
N SER A 45 -4.36 5.08 -4.90
CA SER A 45 -4.01 4.75 -6.27
C SER A 45 -2.57 4.23 -6.37
N GLN A 46 -2.23 3.61 -7.50
CA GLN A 46 -0.84 3.25 -7.81
C GLN A 46 0.10 4.45 -7.62
N SER A 47 -0.31 5.66 -8.04
CA SER A 47 0.48 6.87 -7.85
C SER A 47 0.68 7.25 -6.38
N ALA A 48 -0.30 7.02 -5.52
CA ALA A 48 -0.18 7.27 -4.08
C ALA A 48 0.87 6.35 -3.45
N ILE A 49 0.84 5.05 -3.77
CA ILE A 49 1.83 4.08 -3.29
C ILE A 49 3.23 4.42 -3.83
N CYS A 50 3.32 4.77 -5.11
CA CYS A 50 4.59 5.16 -5.74
C CYS A 50 5.21 6.40 -5.08
N ARG A 51 4.41 7.44 -4.80
CA ARG A 51 4.87 8.65 -4.12
C ARG A 51 5.30 8.37 -2.68
N PHE A 52 4.56 7.51 -1.95
CA PHE A 52 4.95 7.10 -0.60
C PHE A 52 6.29 6.36 -0.59
N GLU A 53 6.48 5.35 -1.45
CA GLU A 53 7.75 4.59 -1.55
C GLU A 53 8.95 5.46 -1.94
N LYS A 54 8.71 6.54 -2.69
CA LYS A 54 9.74 7.53 -3.08
C LYS A 54 9.90 8.67 -2.06
N LEU A 55 9.08 8.71 -1.01
CA LEU A 55 8.96 9.84 -0.08
C LEU A 55 8.67 11.17 -0.79
N ASP A 56 8.03 11.11 -1.97
CA ASP A 56 7.59 12.26 -2.77
C ASP A 56 6.21 12.75 -2.31
N ILE A 57 6.08 12.94 -1.00
CA ILE A 57 4.89 13.43 -0.29
C ILE A 57 5.32 14.25 0.91
N THR A 58 4.40 15.06 1.45
CA THR A 58 4.72 15.84 2.66
C THR A 58 4.94 14.91 3.87
N PRO A 59 5.82 15.28 4.81
CA PRO A 59 6.02 14.54 6.07
C PRO A 59 4.71 14.26 6.83
N LYS A 60 3.82 15.25 6.90
CA LYS A 60 2.50 15.13 7.54
C LYS A 60 1.61 14.11 6.82
N SER A 61 1.66 14.05 5.49
CA SER A 61 0.97 13.00 4.73
C SER A 61 1.57 11.63 4.99
N ALA A 62 2.89 11.51 5.03
CA ALA A 62 3.59 10.25 5.27
C ALA A 62 3.27 9.69 6.66
N GLN A 63 3.23 10.53 7.70
CA GLN A 63 2.80 10.14 9.04
C GLN A 63 1.39 9.58 9.09
N LYS A 64 0.45 10.20 8.35
CA LYS A 64 -0.94 9.73 8.30
C LYS A 64 -1.07 8.40 7.55
N LEU A 65 -0.24 8.19 6.52
CA LEU A 65 -0.24 6.98 5.71
C LEU A 65 0.46 5.80 6.39
N LYS A 66 1.50 6.05 7.19
CA LYS A 66 2.27 5.00 7.86
C LYS A 66 1.37 3.97 8.60
N PRO A 67 0.51 4.35 9.56
CA PRO A 67 -0.27 3.36 10.31
C PRO A 67 -1.26 2.58 9.43
N VAL A 68 -1.79 3.22 8.38
CA VAL A 68 -2.70 2.58 7.41
C VAL A 68 -1.95 1.51 6.60
N LEU A 69 -0.78 1.86 6.07
CA LEU A 69 0.05 0.95 5.29
C LEU A 69 0.64 -0.17 6.15
N GLU A 70 0.96 0.11 7.41
CA GLU A 70 1.51 -0.86 8.37
C GLU A 70 0.48 -1.92 8.74
N LYS A 71 -0.75 -1.49 9.07
CA LYS A 71 -1.86 -2.40 9.36
C LYS A 71 -2.17 -3.28 8.16
N TRP A 72 -2.33 -2.67 6.97
CA TRP A 72 -2.63 -3.41 5.75
C TRP A 72 -1.52 -4.41 5.38
N LEU A 73 -0.25 -4.03 5.54
CA LEU A 73 0.88 -4.92 5.26
C LEU A 73 0.90 -6.11 6.21
N SER A 74 0.61 -5.89 7.50
CA SER A 74 0.54 -6.96 8.50
C SER A 74 -0.58 -7.96 8.17
N GLU A 75 -1.74 -7.48 7.74
CA GLU A 75 -2.85 -8.34 7.28
C GLU A 75 -2.48 -9.12 6.00
N ALA A 76 -1.80 -8.48 5.05
CA ALA A 76 -1.32 -9.14 3.84
C ALA A 76 -0.28 -10.23 4.16
N GLU A 77 0.66 -9.97 5.08
CA GLU A 77 1.66 -10.95 5.53
C GLU A 77 1.02 -12.12 6.28
N LEU A 78 -0.02 -11.88 7.09
CA LEU A 78 -0.77 -12.94 7.77
C LEU A 78 -1.46 -13.86 6.76
N ARG A 79 -2.18 -13.27 5.80
CA ARG A 79 -2.88 -14.03 4.76
C ARG A 79 -1.93 -14.80 3.84
N ASN A 80 -0.75 -14.25 3.57
CA ASN A 80 0.28 -14.95 2.81
C ASN A 80 0.79 -16.19 3.58
N GLN A 81 0.89 -16.14 4.90
CA GLN A 81 1.24 -17.29 5.75
C GLN A 81 0.13 -18.35 5.76
N GLU A 82 -1.13 -17.94 5.73
CA GLU A 82 -2.28 -18.86 5.61
C GLU A 82 -2.38 -19.48 4.20
N GLY A 83 -1.74 -18.86 3.20
CA GLY A 83 -1.55 -19.40 1.87
C GLY A 83 -1.70 -18.33 0.78
N GLN A 84 -0.96 -18.49 -0.32
CA GLN A 84 -0.92 -17.52 -1.40
C GLN A 84 -2.31 -17.24 -2.02
N GLN A 85 -3.25 -18.20 -1.96
CA GLN A 85 -4.63 -18.01 -2.39
C GLN A 85 -5.39 -17.00 -1.52
N ASN A 86 -5.20 -17.05 -0.18
CA ASN A 86 -5.81 -16.12 0.76
C ASN A 86 -5.30 -14.69 0.58
N LEU A 87 -4.01 -14.54 0.23
CA LEU A 87 -3.43 -13.25 -0.15
C LEU A 87 -4.08 -12.72 -1.43
N MET A 88 -4.20 -13.55 -2.46
CA MET A 88 -4.79 -13.13 -3.73
C MET A 88 -6.25 -12.71 -3.55
N GLU A 89 -7.05 -13.45 -2.77
CA GLU A 89 -8.43 -13.08 -2.46
C GLU A 89 -8.53 -11.72 -1.75
N PHE A 90 -7.67 -11.49 -0.76
CA PHE A 90 -7.62 -10.23 0.00
C PHE A 90 -7.28 -9.02 -0.83
N VAL A 91 -6.31 -9.18 -1.74
CA VAL A 91 -5.88 -8.12 -2.62
C VAL A 91 -6.93 -7.86 -3.73
N GLY A 92 -8.00 -8.66 -3.80
CA GLY A 92 -9.03 -8.56 -4.83
C GLY A 92 -8.58 -9.15 -6.16
N GLY A 93 -7.77 -10.21 -6.09
CA GLY A 93 -7.23 -10.93 -7.22
C GLY A 93 -8.31 -11.67 -8.02
N GLU A 94 -8.97 -10.97 -8.93
CA GLU A 94 -9.42 -11.58 -10.19
C GLU A 94 -9.26 -10.59 -11.37
N PRO A 95 -8.32 -10.82 -12.31
CA PRO A 95 -8.38 -10.18 -13.62
C PRO A 95 -9.32 -10.99 -14.51
N SER A 96 -10.63 -11.01 -14.23
CA SER A 96 -11.60 -11.68 -15.12
C SER A 96 -13.03 -11.12 -15.04
N LYS A 97 -13.22 -9.84 -15.35
CA LYS A 97 -14.29 -9.43 -16.30
C LYS A 97 -14.23 -7.95 -16.68
N LYS A 98 -14.08 -7.75 -17.99
CA LYS A 98 -14.57 -6.62 -18.82
C LYS A 98 -13.76 -5.32 -18.77
N ARG A 99 -12.69 -5.35 -19.58
CA ARG A 99 -12.27 -4.24 -20.44
C ARG A 99 -13.52 -3.58 -21.08
N LYS A 100 -13.86 -2.34 -20.70
CA LYS A 100 -14.85 -1.53 -21.44
C LYS A 100 -14.07 -0.50 -22.27
N ARG A 101 -14.04 -0.73 -23.60
CA ARG A 101 -13.54 0.26 -24.57
C ARG A 101 -14.33 1.56 -24.39
N ARG A 102 -13.64 2.70 -24.32
CA ARG A 102 -14.25 4.01 -24.59
C ARG A 102 -14.70 4.01 -26.04
N THR A 103 -15.95 4.36 -26.29
CA THR A 103 -16.45 4.63 -27.64
C THR A 103 -15.99 6.02 -28.08
N SER A 104 -15.74 6.16 -29.39
CA SER A 104 -15.43 7.40 -30.10
C SER A 104 -16.52 8.47 -29.96
#